data_AF-A0A7W7LZ55-F1
#
_entry.id   AF-A0A7W7LZ55-F1
#
_cell.length_a   1.000
_cell.length_b   1.000
_cell.length_c   1.000
_cell.angle_alpha   90.00
_cell.angle_beta   90.00
_cell.angle_gamma   90.00
#
_symmetry.space_group_name_H-M   'P 1'
#
loop_
_entity.id
_entity.type
_entity.pdbx_description
1 polymer ?
#
loop_
_entity_poly.entity_id
_entity_poly.type
_entity_poly.pdbx_seq_one_letter_code
_entity_poly.pdbx_strand_id
1 'polypeptide(L)'
;MFSRRNRRPTSPELLKSWDCLDAGDVPGCLRELRRATGAPLAQVALVVGRAALTTGFDDLHEAATAVAKHPDQPRALYDYGYACVERGVSYLAIPALREALRLSSGSPTVLRELVSAYESEGLHRDAADVLLAHEGGLSDWPDRYLLVFNAVLAGDLELARRQHALLPAPDDDIWLDARDRQNRVLERAARAGACSPLDGADLRGWQYVMGGTVLGTCSPYGYDAGMAGRYAWLQDTHGQCLHGLLRLESVLAAAGTRPRSVSLLPDRGSRILGLAAAEVLGLPAEPFEAGRQDTLVVAYDLNATADEEQGPEILDQLFHRTPGQVLHEHASCWTDPPDVTADSVTLLHQSVVAPWAAGLRQDADGGVEPGEPDERPEAEIAAAVVAADPTPDEGDGQTPADPVERLTDFVSAVRDTWLRGDRARLLSSGPVASSRFL
;
A
#
# COMPACT_ATOMS: atom_id res chain seq x y z
N MET A 1 2.85 -52.66 -3.24
CA MET A 1 2.39 -51.26 -3.19
C MET A 1 2.98 -50.54 -4.38
N PHE A 2 2.20 -50.30 -5.43
CA PHE A 2 2.64 -49.45 -6.53
C PHE A 2 2.72 -48.02 -6.01
N SER A 3 3.93 -47.47 -5.90
CA SER A 3 4.13 -46.03 -5.74
C SER A 3 3.40 -45.35 -6.90
N ARG A 4 2.29 -44.66 -6.60
CA ARG A 4 1.63 -43.79 -7.57
C ARG A 4 2.68 -42.73 -7.93
N ARG A 5 3.35 -42.90 -9.07
CA ARG A 5 4.22 -41.86 -9.65
C ARG A 5 3.38 -40.58 -9.66
N ASN A 6 3.84 -39.56 -8.94
CA ASN A 6 3.24 -38.23 -9.00
C ASN A 6 3.15 -37.86 -10.49
N ARG A 7 1.92 -37.66 -10.96
CA ARG A 7 1.66 -37.30 -12.35
C ARG A 7 2.31 -35.93 -12.56
N ARG A 8 3.34 -35.85 -13.40
CA ARG A 8 3.99 -34.58 -13.76
C ARG A 8 3.03 -33.79 -14.67
N PRO A 9 2.97 -32.45 -14.59
CA PRO A 9 2.26 -31.65 -15.58
C PRO A 9 2.84 -31.91 -16.98
N THR A 10 1.99 -31.80 -17.99
CA THR A 10 2.39 -31.94 -19.40
C THR A 10 2.61 -30.60 -20.08
N SER A 11 2.13 -29.51 -19.47
CA SER A 11 2.35 -28.15 -19.96
C SER A 11 3.83 -27.76 -19.78
N PRO A 12 4.54 -27.34 -20.85
CA PRO A 12 5.93 -26.90 -20.77
C PRO A 12 6.15 -25.77 -19.76
N GLU A 13 5.18 -24.86 -19.63
CA GLU A 13 5.23 -23.71 -18.72
C GLU A 13 5.26 -24.12 -17.24
N LEU A 14 4.70 -25.29 -16.91
CA LEU A 14 4.62 -25.80 -15.54
C LEU A 14 5.79 -26.75 -15.18
N LEU A 15 6.62 -27.13 -16.15
CA LEU A 15 7.75 -28.01 -15.89
C LEU A 15 8.79 -27.34 -14.98
N LYS A 16 9.05 -26.04 -15.16
CA LYS A 16 9.96 -25.28 -14.29
C LYS A 16 9.47 -25.24 -12.85
N SER A 17 8.18 -24.96 -12.64
CA SER A 17 7.56 -24.97 -11.31
C SER A 17 7.66 -26.36 -10.67
N TRP A 18 7.47 -27.43 -11.45
CA TRP A 18 7.64 -28.79 -10.97
C TRP A 18 9.08 -29.13 -10.59
N ASP A 19 10.06 -28.65 -11.36
CA ASP A 19 11.49 -28.84 -11.10
C ASP A 19 11.93 -28.11 -9.82
N CYS A 20 11.38 -26.91 -9.55
CA CYS A 20 11.54 -26.24 -8.26
C CYS A 20 11.05 -27.12 -7.11
N LEU A 21 9.89 -27.77 -7.24
CA LEU A 21 9.38 -28.70 -6.22
C LEU A 21 10.23 -29.98 -6.08
N ASP A 22 10.82 -30.48 -7.17
CA ASP A 22 11.78 -31.59 -7.10
C ASP A 22 13.05 -31.20 -6.33
N ALA A 23 13.43 -29.93 -6.39
CA ALA A 23 14.54 -29.36 -5.61
C ALA A 23 14.15 -28.90 -4.18
N GLY A 24 12.87 -29.00 -3.80
CA GLY A 24 12.36 -28.52 -2.51
C GLY A 24 12.17 -27.00 -2.41
N ASP A 25 12.27 -26.27 -3.53
CA ASP A 25 12.09 -24.82 -3.61
C ASP A 25 10.62 -24.45 -3.86
N VAL A 26 9.81 -24.48 -2.80
CA VAL A 26 8.40 -24.05 -2.89
C VAL A 26 8.26 -22.56 -3.28
N PRO A 27 9.05 -21.61 -2.72
CA PRO A 27 8.99 -20.21 -3.16
C PRO A 27 9.29 -20.04 -4.66
N GLY A 28 10.29 -20.74 -5.19
CA GLY A 28 10.60 -20.76 -6.63
C GLY A 28 9.47 -21.31 -7.47
N CYS A 29 8.80 -22.38 -7.00
CA CYS A 29 7.61 -22.90 -7.67
C CYS A 29 6.52 -21.83 -7.79
N LEU A 30 6.22 -21.09 -6.71
CA LEU A 30 5.19 -20.04 -6.72
C LEU A 30 5.56 -18.89 -7.67
N ARG A 31 6.83 -18.45 -7.67
CA ARG A 31 7.32 -17.43 -8.61
C ARG A 31 7.12 -17.86 -10.07
N GLU A 32 7.42 -19.10 -10.42
CA GLU A 32 7.21 -19.61 -11.77
C GLU A 32 5.73 -19.76 -12.11
N LEU A 33 4.89 -20.22 -11.16
CA LEU A 33 3.43 -20.30 -11.36
C LEU A 33 2.81 -18.92 -11.65
N ARG A 34 3.29 -17.85 -11.01
CA ARG A 34 2.82 -16.47 -11.26
C ARG A 34 3.06 -16.03 -12.71
N ARG A 35 4.03 -16.63 -13.40
CA ARG A 35 4.35 -16.36 -14.82
C ARG A 35 3.57 -17.27 -15.79
N ALA A 36 2.97 -18.36 -15.31
CA ALA A 36 2.30 -19.37 -16.11
C ALA A 36 0.79 -19.10 -16.29
N THR A 37 0.43 -17.87 -16.71
CA THR A 37 -0.96 -17.39 -16.75
C THR A 37 -1.86 -18.09 -17.78
N GLY A 38 -1.28 -18.79 -18.76
CA GLY A 38 -2.00 -19.53 -19.80
C GLY A 38 -2.15 -21.04 -19.53
N ALA A 39 -1.59 -21.56 -18.44
CA ALA A 39 -1.55 -22.99 -18.21
C ALA A 39 -2.94 -23.57 -17.86
N PRO A 40 -3.26 -24.82 -18.28
CA PRO A 40 -4.54 -25.43 -17.96
C PRO A 40 -4.75 -25.59 -16.44
N LEU A 41 -5.90 -25.13 -15.93
CA LEU A 41 -6.19 -25.07 -14.49
C LEU A 41 -6.00 -26.41 -13.76
N ALA A 42 -6.43 -27.52 -14.37
CA ALA A 42 -6.24 -28.87 -13.80
C ALA A 42 -4.75 -29.20 -13.56
N GLN A 43 -3.86 -28.70 -14.42
CA GLN A 43 -2.42 -28.91 -14.28
C GLN A 43 -1.79 -27.93 -13.30
N VAL A 44 -2.27 -26.69 -13.25
CA VAL A 44 -1.87 -25.73 -12.21
C VAL A 44 -2.22 -26.30 -10.83
N ALA A 45 -3.46 -26.75 -10.64
CA ALA A 45 -3.92 -27.38 -9.40
C ALA A 45 -3.11 -28.64 -9.03
N LEU A 46 -2.64 -29.41 -10.02
CA LEU A 46 -1.74 -30.54 -9.77
C LEU A 46 -0.38 -30.11 -9.17
N VAL A 47 0.21 -29.02 -9.68
CA VAL A 47 1.46 -28.46 -9.14
C VAL A 47 1.21 -27.87 -7.75
N VAL A 48 0.15 -27.08 -7.59
CA VAL A 48 -0.22 -26.43 -6.33
C VAL A 48 -0.53 -27.46 -5.24
N GLY A 49 -1.27 -28.52 -5.55
CA GLY A 49 -1.55 -29.59 -4.62
C GLY A 49 -0.28 -30.27 -4.10
N ARG A 50 0.76 -30.40 -4.94
CA ARG A 50 2.07 -30.92 -4.49
C ARG A 50 2.81 -29.91 -3.61
N ALA A 51 2.78 -28.62 -3.96
CA ALA A 51 3.38 -27.58 -3.14
C ALA A 51 2.73 -27.53 -1.74
N ALA A 52 1.38 -27.52 -1.70
CA ALA A 52 0.58 -27.51 -0.48
C ALA A 52 0.85 -28.73 0.42
N LEU A 53 0.99 -29.92 -0.17
CA LEU A 53 1.37 -31.12 0.58
C LEU A 53 2.75 -30.98 1.23
N THR A 54 3.71 -30.39 0.51
CA THR A 54 5.07 -30.16 1.03
C THR A 54 5.07 -29.19 2.21
N THR A 55 4.17 -28.19 2.19
CA THR A 55 4.07 -27.16 3.25
C THR A 55 3.08 -27.52 4.37
N GLY A 56 2.37 -28.64 4.29
CA GLY A 56 1.37 -29.05 5.29
C GLY A 56 0.06 -28.26 5.23
N PHE A 57 -0.32 -27.75 4.05
CA PHE A 57 -1.57 -27.03 3.84
C PHE A 57 -2.64 -28.00 3.31
N ASP A 58 -3.21 -28.79 4.24
CA ASP A 58 -4.09 -29.91 3.91
C ASP A 58 -5.36 -29.48 3.16
N ASP A 59 -5.97 -28.36 3.54
CA ASP A 59 -7.13 -27.75 2.87
C ASP A 59 -6.85 -27.42 1.40
N LEU A 60 -5.74 -26.73 1.12
CA LEU A 60 -5.33 -26.37 -0.23
C LEU A 60 -4.91 -27.61 -1.02
N HIS A 61 -4.26 -28.58 -0.38
CA HIS A 61 -3.92 -29.86 -1.01
C HIS A 61 -5.17 -30.63 -1.47
N GLU A 62 -6.17 -30.75 -0.59
CA GLU A 62 -7.43 -31.42 -0.87
C GLU A 62 -8.20 -30.72 -1.99
N ALA A 63 -8.34 -29.39 -1.91
CA ALA A 63 -9.06 -28.59 -2.90
C ALA A 63 -8.37 -28.63 -4.27
N ALA A 64 -7.04 -28.49 -4.32
CA ALA A 64 -6.28 -28.59 -5.55
C ALA A 64 -6.35 -29.99 -6.17
N THR A 65 -6.35 -31.03 -5.34
CA THR A 65 -6.56 -32.41 -5.80
C THR A 65 -7.96 -32.62 -6.39
N ALA A 66 -8.98 -31.97 -5.83
CA ALA A 66 -10.34 -32.01 -6.36
C ALA A 66 -10.41 -31.36 -7.75
N VAL A 67 -9.86 -30.15 -7.91
CA VAL A 67 -9.81 -29.45 -9.22
C VAL A 67 -9.01 -30.22 -10.26
N ALA A 68 -7.88 -30.83 -9.88
CA ALA A 68 -7.09 -31.64 -10.80
C ALA A 68 -7.84 -32.86 -11.35
N LYS A 69 -8.84 -33.38 -10.61
CA LYS A 69 -9.70 -34.50 -11.04
C LYS A 69 -10.96 -34.04 -11.77
N HIS A 70 -11.56 -32.93 -11.31
CA HIS A 70 -12.85 -32.42 -11.75
C HIS A 70 -12.77 -30.90 -11.99
N PRO A 71 -12.06 -30.46 -13.06
CA PRO A 71 -11.79 -29.04 -13.31
C PRO A 71 -13.03 -28.24 -13.75
N ASP A 72 -14.15 -28.91 -13.99
CA ASP A 72 -15.44 -28.36 -14.40
C ASP A 72 -16.49 -28.43 -13.27
N GLN A 73 -16.11 -28.88 -12.07
CA GLN A 73 -17.02 -28.95 -10.93
C GLN A 73 -17.02 -27.62 -10.16
N PRO A 74 -18.14 -26.86 -10.11
CA PRO A 74 -18.13 -25.51 -9.55
C PRO A 74 -17.71 -25.45 -8.08
N ARG A 75 -18.12 -26.45 -7.29
CA ARG A 75 -17.73 -26.55 -5.88
C ARG A 75 -16.22 -26.76 -5.69
N ALA A 76 -15.61 -27.64 -6.49
CA ALA A 76 -14.16 -27.88 -6.40
C ALA A 76 -13.38 -26.62 -6.76
N LEU A 77 -13.83 -25.88 -7.78
CA LEU A 77 -13.24 -24.62 -8.19
C LEU A 77 -13.36 -23.53 -7.12
N TYR A 78 -14.54 -23.44 -6.47
CA TYR A 78 -14.76 -22.52 -5.35
C TYR A 78 -13.87 -22.87 -4.16
N ASP A 79 -13.88 -24.12 -3.70
CA ASP A 79 -13.11 -24.57 -2.53
C ASP A 79 -11.59 -24.32 -2.76
N TYR A 80 -11.10 -24.54 -4.00
CA TYR A 80 -9.72 -24.23 -4.38
C TYR A 80 -9.43 -22.74 -4.38
N GLY A 81 -10.33 -21.93 -4.94
CA GLY A 81 -10.19 -20.48 -4.94
C GLY A 81 -10.15 -19.90 -3.53
N TYR A 82 -11.08 -20.32 -2.68
CA TYR A 82 -11.12 -19.95 -1.27
C TYR A 82 -9.82 -20.31 -0.54
N ALA A 83 -9.36 -21.56 -0.68
CA ALA A 83 -8.10 -21.99 -0.07
C ALA A 83 -6.89 -21.19 -0.61
N CYS A 84 -6.87 -20.82 -1.89
CA CYS A 84 -5.79 -19.97 -2.42
C CYS A 84 -5.78 -18.56 -1.81
N VAL A 85 -6.94 -17.95 -1.59
CA VAL A 85 -7.06 -16.63 -0.94
C VAL A 85 -6.56 -16.69 0.50
N GLU A 86 -7.05 -17.65 1.29
CA GLU A 86 -6.64 -17.84 2.69
C GLU A 86 -5.13 -18.07 2.88
N ARG A 87 -4.44 -18.60 1.85
CA ARG A 87 -3.00 -18.85 1.87
C ARG A 87 -2.16 -17.77 1.20
N GLY A 88 -2.75 -16.62 0.87
CA GLY A 88 -2.03 -15.48 0.29
C GLY A 88 -1.52 -15.72 -1.14
N VAL A 89 -2.13 -16.64 -1.88
CA VAL A 89 -1.82 -16.94 -3.28
C VAL A 89 -3.02 -16.64 -4.19
N SER A 90 -3.66 -15.49 -3.94
CA SER A 90 -4.90 -15.05 -4.60
C SER A 90 -4.83 -15.03 -6.13
N TYR A 91 -3.67 -14.76 -6.73
CA TYR A 91 -3.48 -14.88 -8.19
C TYR A 91 -3.83 -16.27 -8.75
N LEU A 92 -3.66 -17.35 -7.96
CA LEU A 92 -4.05 -18.71 -8.34
C LEU A 92 -5.55 -18.96 -8.19
N ALA A 93 -6.24 -18.19 -7.33
CA ALA A 93 -7.67 -18.29 -7.12
C ALA A 93 -8.47 -17.72 -8.30
N ILE A 94 -8.00 -16.62 -8.90
CA ILE A 94 -8.73 -15.85 -9.92
C ILE A 94 -9.22 -16.74 -11.08
N PRO A 95 -8.38 -17.55 -11.76
CA PRO A 95 -8.86 -18.38 -12.87
C PRO A 95 -9.93 -19.40 -12.45
N ALA A 96 -9.80 -19.99 -11.26
CA ALA A 96 -10.75 -20.97 -10.74
C ALA A 96 -12.09 -20.33 -10.36
N LEU A 97 -12.06 -19.20 -9.66
CA LEU A 97 -13.26 -18.47 -9.23
C LEU A 97 -14.02 -17.85 -10.41
N ARG A 98 -13.33 -17.37 -11.45
CA ARG A 98 -13.98 -16.95 -12.72
C ARG A 98 -14.75 -18.09 -13.37
N GLU A 99 -14.14 -19.28 -13.44
CA GLU A 99 -14.81 -20.45 -14.04
C GLU A 99 -15.95 -20.96 -13.15
N ALA A 100 -15.77 -20.97 -11.83
CA ALA A 100 -16.84 -21.31 -10.88
C ALA A 100 -18.04 -20.36 -11.03
N LEU A 101 -17.80 -19.05 -11.17
CA LEU A 101 -18.85 -18.05 -11.33
C LEU A 101 -19.62 -18.25 -12.63
N ARG A 102 -18.90 -18.54 -13.73
CA ARG A 102 -19.47 -18.85 -15.05
C ARG A 102 -20.39 -20.08 -15.00
N LEU A 103 -19.96 -21.14 -14.30
CA LEU A 103 -20.72 -22.38 -14.18
C LEU A 103 -21.87 -22.30 -13.16
N SER A 104 -21.81 -21.39 -12.20
CA SER A 104 -22.79 -21.23 -11.12
C SER A 104 -23.81 -20.11 -11.36
N SER A 105 -23.93 -19.63 -12.60
CA SER A 105 -24.87 -18.58 -13.02
C SER A 105 -24.92 -17.35 -12.09
N GLY A 106 -23.74 -16.81 -11.72
CA GLY A 106 -23.67 -15.57 -10.94
C GLY A 106 -23.89 -15.73 -9.43
N SER A 107 -23.55 -16.90 -8.86
CA SER A 107 -23.59 -17.13 -7.40
C SER A 107 -22.93 -15.97 -6.61
N PRO A 108 -23.66 -15.28 -5.72
CA PRO A 108 -23.12 -14.16 -4.94
C PRO A 108 -21.91 -14.53 -4.09
N THR A 109 -21.90 -15.75 -3.52
CA THR A 109 -20.77 -16.24 -2.72
C THR A 109 -19.51 -16.37 -3.57
N VAL A 110 -19.61 -16.90 -4.79
CA VAL A 110 -18.45 -17.03 -5.70
C VAL A 110 -18.00 -15.65 -6.19
N LEU A 111 -18.95 -14.75 -6.46
CA LEU A 111 -18.64 -13.38 -6.87
C LEU A 111 -17.84 -12.63 -5.80
N ARG A 112 -18.24 -12.72 -4.53
CA ARG A 112 -17.54 -12.08 -3.41
C ARG A 112 -16.11 -12.61 -3.25
N GLU A 113 -15.93 -13.93 -3.28
CA GLU A 113 -14.57 -14.51 -3.20
C GLU A 113 -13.70 -14.07 -4.39
N LEU A 114 -14.27 -13.98 -5.60
CA LEU A 114 -13.53 -13.49 -6.76
C LEU A 114 -13.12 -12.03 -6.59
N VAL A 115 -13.99 -11.18 -6.03
CA VAL A 115 -13.67 -9.79 -5.70
C VAL A 115 -12.54 -9.73 -4.66
N SER A 116 -12.60 -10.51 -3.60
CA SER A 116 -11.52 -10.58 -2.59
C SER A 116 -10.18 -11.03 -3.20
N ALA A 117 -10.20 -11.98 -4.13
CA ALA A 117 -9.01 -12.40 -4.86
C ALA A 117 -8.43 -11.27 -5.75
N TYR A 118 -9.29 -10.50 -6.43
CA TYR A 118 -8.87 -9.34 -7.21
C TYR A 118 -8.29 -8.23 -6.33
N GLU A 119 -8.94 -7.90 -5.20
CA GLU A 119 -8.47 -6.91 -4.24
C GLU A 119 -7.08 -7.27 -3.69
N SER A 120 -6.87 -8.55 -3.36
CA SER A 120 -5.57 -9.07 -2.87
C SER A 120 -4.42 -8.89 -3.87
N GLU A 121 -4.72 -8.91 -5.16
CA GLU A 121 -3.74 -8.69 -6.23
C GLU A 121 -3.73 -7.24 -6.76
N GLY A 122 -4.48 -6.32 -6.11
CA GLY A 122 -4.59 -4.91 -6.52
C GLY A 122 -5.36 -4.69 -7.83
N LEU A 123 -6.10 -5.69 -8.31
CA LEU A 123 -6.84 -5.68 -9.57
C LEU A 123 -8.24 -5.06 -9.39
N HIS A 124 -8.28 -3.84 -8.84
CA HIS A 124 -9.53 -3.16 -8.48
C HIS A 124 -10.43 -2.86 -9.69
N ARG A 125 -9.84 -2.65 -10.88
CA ARG A 125 -10.60 -2.49 -12.13
C ARG A 125 -11.38 -3.76 -12.47
N ASP A 126 -10.73 -4.92 -12.44
CA ASP A 126 -11.37 -6.21 -12.70
C ASP A 126 -12.46 -6.53 -11.65
N ALA A 127 -12.21 -6.19 -10.38
CA ALA A 127 -13.20 -6.31 -9.31
C ALA A 127 -14.46 -5.45 -9.57
N ALA A 128 -14.27 -4.19 -9.94
CA ALA A 128 -15.38 -3.29 -10.29
C ALA A 128 -16.15 -3.78 -11.52
N ASP A 129 -15.44 -4.22 -12.57
CA ASP A 129 -16.05 -4.68 -13.81
C ASP A 129 -16.89 -5.96 -13.59
N VAL A 130 -16.40 -6.92 -12.79
CA VAL A 130 -17.16 -8.15 -12.52
C VAL A 130 -18.39 -7.89 -11.64
N LEU A 131 -18.30 -6.99 -10.66
CA LEU A 131 -19.44 -6.56 -9.86
C LEU A 131 -20.48 -5.84 -10.72
N LEU A 132 -20.04 -4.92 -11.58
CA LEU A 132 -20.91 -4.18 -12.50
C LEU A 132 -21.64 -5.12 -13.47
N ALA A 133 -20.96 -6.15 -13.98
CA ALA A 133 -21.58 -7.17 -14.83
C ALA A 133 -22.72 -7.94 -14.13
N HIS A 134 -22.74 -7.95 -12.79
CA HIS A 134 -23.76 -8.60 -11.96
C HIS A 134 -24.61 -7.59 -11.16
N GLU A 135 -24.64 -6.31 -11.57
CA GLU A 135 -25.27 -5.20 -10.84
C GLU A 135 -26.70 -5.50 -10.37
N GLY A 136 -27.50 -6.17 -11.21
CA GLY A 136 -28.90 -6.48 -10.92
C GLY A 136 -29.13 -7.47 -9.77
N GLY A 137 -28.09 -8.19 -9.35
CA GLY A 137 -28.14 -9.16 -8.25
C GLY A 137 -27.40 -8.72 -6.98
N LEU A 138 -26.83 -7.51 -6.96
CA LEU A 138 -26.04 -7.03 -5.83
C LEU A 138 -26.96 -6.66 -4.67
N SER A 139 -26.63 -7.16 -3.48
CA SER A 139 -27.13 -6.57 -2.24
C SER A 139 -26.49 -5.19 -2.03
N ASP A 140 -27.16 -4.29 -1.32
CA ASP A 140 -26.59 -2.98 -1.02
C ASP A 140 -25.32 -3.13 -0.17
N TRP A 141 -25.41 -3.95 0.88
CA TRP A 141 -24.32 -4.30 1.78
C TRP A 141 -24.11 -5.82 1.79
N PRO A 142 -22.93 -6.36 1.44
CA PRO A 142 -21.69 -5.65 1.09
C PRO A 142 -21.50 -5.33 -0.40
N ASP A 143 -22.31 -5.87 -1.30
CA ASP A 143 -21.89 -6.00 -2.72
C ASP A 143 -21.80 -4.65 -3.45
N ARG A 144 -22.80 -3.78 -3.31
CA ARG A 144 -22.76 -2.44 -3.91
C ARG A 144 -21.72 -1.55 -3.22
N TYR A 145 -21.53 -1.70 -1.91
CA TYR A 145 -20.41 -1.11 -1.19
C TYR A 145 -19.06 -1.51 -1.82
N LEU A 146 -18.82 -2.79 -2.08
CA LEU A 146 -17.58 -3.29 -2.71
C LEU A 146 -17.40 -2.72 -4.13
N LEU A 147 -18.48 -2.53 -4.88
CA LEU A 147 -18.42 -1.91 -6.21
C LEU A 147 -17.97 -0.44 -6.11
N VAL A 148 -18.52 0.33 -5.17
CA VAL A 148 -18.09 1.72 -4.93
C VAL A 148 -16.62 1.76 -4.52
N PHE A 149 -16.20 0.90 -3.59
CA PHE A 149 -14.83 0.83 -3.09
C PHE A 149 -13.84 0.54 -4.22
N ASN A 150 -14.08 -0.53 -5.00
CA ASN A 150 -13.21 -0.91 -6.10
C ASN A 150 -13.25 0.10 -7.26
N ALA A 151 -14.38 0.73 -7.52
CA ALA A 151 -14.46 1.81 -8.52
C ALA A 151 -13.55 2.99 -8.14
N VAL A 152 -13.52 3.41 -6.86
CA VAL A 152 -12.57 4.44 -6.41
C VAL A 152 -11.12 3.98 -6.64
N LEU A 153 -10.76 2.79 -6.16
CA LEU A 153 -9.39 2.28 -6.24
C LEU A 153 -8.95 1.94 -7.66
N ALA A 154 -9.88 1.81 -8.59
CA ALA A 154 -9.63 1.70 -10.02
C ALA A 154 -9.52 3.06 -10.72
N GLY A 155 -9.91 4.16 -10.07
CA GLY A 155 -9.92 5.51 -10.63
C GLY A 155 -11.24 5.93 -11.28
N ASP A 156 -12.29 5.12 -11.18
CA ASP A 156 -13.61 5.37 -11.76
C ASP A 156 -14.54 6.13 -10.81
N LEU A 157 -14.23 7.41 -10.60
CA LEU A 157 -15.02 8.25 -9.71
C LEU A 157 -16.45 8.50 -10.20
N GLU A 158 -16.71 8.36 -11.50
CA GLU A 158 -18.07 8.46 -12.04
C GLU A 158 -18.92 7.25 -11.63
N LEU A 159 -18.41 6.04 -11.87
CA LEU A 159 -19.05 4.80 -11.43
C LEU A 159 -19.24 4.79 -9.91
N ALA A 160 -18.19 5.15 -9.15
CA ALA A 160 -18.24 5.17 -7.70
C ALA A 160 -19.35 6.10 -7.18
N ARG A 161 -19.47 7.32 -7.69
CA ARG A 161 -20.52 8.27 -7.27
C ARG A 161 -21.92 7.78 -7.66
N ARG A 162 -22.08 7.24 -8.88
CA ARG A 162 -23.37 6.70 -9.34
C ARG A 162 -23.85 5.57 -8.43
N GLN A 163 -22.97 4.64 -8.08
CA GLN A 163 -23.30 3.50 -7.24
C GLN A 163 -23.50 3.88 -5.77
N HIS A 164 -22.70 4.83 -5.27
CA HIS A 164 -22.85 5.34 -3.92
C HIS A 164 -24.19 6.07 -3.73
N ALA A 165 -24.69 6.79 -4.74
CA ALA A 165 -26.00 7.44 -4.69
C ALA A 165 -27.17 6.45 -4.58
N LEU A 166 -26.97 5.19 -4.96
CA LEU A 166 -27.96 4.12 -4.83
C LEU A 166 -27.87 3.39 -3.48
N LEU A 167 -26.80 3.62 -2.72
CA LEU A 167 -26.54 2.91 -1.47
C LEU A 167 -27.33 3.55 -0.31
N PRO A 168 -28.28 2.85 0.31
CA PRO A 168 -29.01 3.38 1.46
C PRO A 168 -28.14 3.41 2.72
N ALA A 169 -28.66 3.99 3.80
CA ALA A 169 -28.07 3.79 5.11
C ALA A 169 -28.05 2.28 5.45
N PRO A 170 -26.95 1.74 6.02
CA PRO A 170 -26.91 0.35 6.43
C PRO A 170 -27.89 0.10 7.57
N ASP A 171 -28.55 -1.05 7.53
CA ASP A 171 -29.43 -1.52 8.60
C ASP A 171 -28.64 -2.17 9.76
N ASP A 172 -27.40 -2.62 9.48
CA ASP A 172 -26.51 -3.27 10.44
C ASP A 172 -25.33 -2.36 10.77
N ASP A 173 -25.09 -2.15 12.07
CA ASP A 173 -24.06 -1.26 12.61
C ASP A 173 -22.65 -1.62 12.14
N ILE A 174 -22.41 -2.89 11.76
CA ILE A 174 -21.10 -3.34 11.24
C ILE A 174 -20.64 -2.58 9.98
N TRP A 175 -21.59 -1.96 9.26
CA TRP A 175 -21.30 -1.24 8.01
C TRP A 175 -21.21 0.28 8.17
N LEU A 176 -21.43 0.82 9.37
CA LEU A 176 -21.41 2.27 9.59
C LEU A 176 -20.03 2.87 9.29
N ASP A 177 -18.96 2.25 9.81
CA ASP A 177 -17.60 2.73 9.58
C ASP A 177 -17.19 2.64 8.10
N ALA A 178 -17.63 1.58 7.42
CA ALA A 178 -17.40 1.36 6.00
C ALA A 178 -18.08 2.45 5.15
N ARG A 179 -19.34 2.79 5.49
CA ARG A 179 -20.08 3.90 4.89
C ARG A 179 -19.38 5.24 5.11
N ASP A 180 -18.98 5.52 6.35
CA ASP A 180 -18.34 6.79 6.69
C ASP A 180 -16.98 6.94 6.01
N ARG A 181 -16.23 5.85 5.86
CA ARG A 181 -15.00 5.82 5.08
C ARG A 181 -15.26 6.16 3.61
N GLN A 182 -16.28 5.57 2.98
CA GLN A 182 -16.64 5.89 1.58
C GLN A 182 -17.08 7.34 1.41
N ASN A 183 -17.90 7.87 2.32
CA ASN A 183 -18.29 9.27 2.33
C ASN A 183 -17.06 10.18 2.36
N ARG A 184 -16.10 9.91 3.25
CA ARG A 184 -14.84 10.68 3.35
C ARG A 184 -14.01 10.59 2.08
N VAL A 185 -13.88 9.40 1.49
CA VAL A 185 -13.13 9.18 0.25
C VAL A 185 -13.74 9.98 -0.91
N LEU A 186 -15.06 9.94 -1.08
CA LEU A 186 -15.76 10.67 -2.14
C LEU A 186 -15.76 12.18 -1.92
N GLU A 187 -15.83 12.65 -0.66
CA GLU A 187 -15.66 14.07 -0.32
C GLU A 187 -14.25 14.55 -0.71
N ARG A 188 -13.21 13.78 -0.35
CA ARG A 188 -11.82 14.08 -0.72
C ARG A 188 -11.62 14.07 -2.24
N ALA A 189 -12.20 13.11 -2.96
CA ALA A 189 -12.17 13.07 -4.41
C ALA A 189 -12.84 14.28 -5.06
N ALA A 190 -13.96 14.77 -4.51
CA ALA A 190 -14.61 15.98 -5.00
C ALA A 190 -13.75 17.23 -4.76
N ARG A 191 -13.06 17.33 -3.61
CA ARG A 191 -12.17 18.46 -3.29
C ARG A 191 -10.89 18.44 -4.12
N ALA A 192 -10.19 17.32 -4.14
CA ALA A 192 -8.95 17.17 -4.90
C ALA A 192 -9.20 17.31 -6.41
N GLY A 193 -10.32 16.81 -6.93
CA GLY A 193 -10.67 16.92 -8.35
C GLY A 193 -10.91 18.35 -8.85
N ALA A 194 -11.02 19.34 -7.95
CA ALA A 194 -11.11 20.75 -8.33
C ALA A 194 -9.73 21.38 -8.64
N CYS A 195 -8.64 20.78 -8.15
CA CYS A 195 -7.27 21.29 -8.30
C CYS A 195 -6.28 20.27 -8.87
N SER A 196 -6.73 19.04 -9.10
CA SER A 196 -5.91 17.90 -9.52
C SER A 196 -6.66 17.07 -10.56
N PRO A 197 -6.00 16.52 -11.59
CA PRO A 197 -6.68 15.78 -12.64
C PRO A 197 -7.28 14.46 -12.16
N LEU A 198 -6.73 13.84 -11.09
CA LEU A 198 -7.12 12.52 -10.58
C LEU A 198 -7.14 11.43 -11.67
N ASP A 199 -6.22 11.52 -12.63
CA ASP A 199 -5.99 10.49 -13.63
C ASP A 199 -5.01 9.42 -13.12
N GLY A 200 -4.66 8.45 -13.99
CA GLY A 200 -3.74 7.37 -13.64
C GLY A 200 -2.28 7.81 -13.40
N ALA A 201 -1.97 9.10 -13.52
CA ALA A 201 -0.65 9.67 -13.29
C ALA A 201 -0.61 10.59 -12.04
N ASP A 202 -1.76 10.90 -11.44
CA ASP A 202 -1.87 11.84 -10.34
C ASP A 202 -1.66 11.20 -8.96
N LEU A 203 -0.39 10.87 -8.67
CA LEU A 203 -0.03 10.21 -7.42
C LEU A 203 -0.45 11.02 -6.18
N ARG A 204 -0.16 12.32 -6.15
CA ARG A 204 -0.48 13.18 -5.01
C ARG A 204 -1.98 13.26 -4.77
N GLY A 205 -2.77 13.46 -5.83
CA GLY A 205 -4.22 13.49 -5.74
C GLY A 205 -4.78 12.19 -5.17
N TRP A 206 -4.33 11.05 -5.68
CA TRP A 206 -4.82 9.73 -5.22
C TRP A 206 -4.40 9.37 -3.79
N GLN A 207 -3.19 9.73 -3.35
CA GLN A 207 -2.79 9.56 -1.95
C GLN A 207 -3.73 10.29 -0.99
N TYR A 208 -4.11 11.52 -1.34
CA TYR A 208 -5.07 12.29 -0.57
C TYR A 208 -6.47 11.65 -0.60
N VAL A 209 -6.96 11.24 -1.77
CA VAL A 209 -8.29 10.64 -1.91
C VAL A 209 -8.44 9.36 -1.08
N MET A 210 -7.43 8.50 -1.06
CA MET A 210 -7.50 7.22 -0.35
C MET A 210 -7.26 7.37 1.15
N GLY A 211 -6.13 7.96 1.55
CA GLY A 211 -5.68 8.03 2.95
C GLY A 211 -5.91 9.38 3.65
N GLY A 212 -6.08 10.45 2.88
CA GLY A 212 -6.15 11.82 3.42
C GLY A 212 -4.76 12.42 3.61
N THR A 213 -3.75 11.70 3.10
CA THR A 213 -2.34 11.99 3.20
C THR A 213 -1.93 13.00 2.13
N VAL A 214 -1.26 14.06 2.56
CA VAL A 214 -0.58 14.98 1.64
C VAL A 214 0.81 14.42 1.30
N LEU A 215 1.02 14.05 0.03
CA LEU A 215 2.33 13.65 -0.48
C LEU A 215 3.18 14.89 -0.79
N GLY A 216 4.27 15.06 -0.04
CA GLY A 216 5.21 16.16 -0.15
C GLY A 216 5.93 16.16 -1.48
N THR A 217 6.59 15.06 -1.83
CA THR A 217 7.55 14.99 -2.95
C THR A 217 7.26 13.81 -3.85
N CYS A 218 7.21 14.06 -5.16
CA CYS A 218 7.24 13.00 -6.17
C CYS A 218 8.70 12.66 -6.51
N SER A 219 9.04 11.37 -6.57
CA SER A 219 10.35 10.88 -7.01
C SER A 219 10.70 11.46 -8.38
N PRO A 220 11.90 12.05 -8.55
CA PRO A 220 12.37 12.59 -9.82
C PRO A 220 12.93 11.49 -10.74
N TYR A 221 12.78 10.21 -10.39
CA TYR A 221 13.26 9.07 -11.15
C TYR A 221 12.17 8.06 -11.51
N GLY A 222 12.35 7.42 -12.66
CA GLY A 222 11.63 6.20 -13.05
C GLY A 222 10.16 6.44 -13.38
N TYR A 223 9.75 7.68 -13.63
CA TYR A 223 8.36 8.04 -13.88
C TYR A 223 7.78 7.24 -15.05
N ASP A 224 8.44 7.30 -16.22
CA ASP A 224 8.05 6.57 -17.43
C ASP A 224 8.39 5.06 -17.35
N ALA A 225 9.27 4.67 -16.43
CA ALA A 225 9.58 3.27 -16.11
C ALA A 225 8.51 2.60 -15.21
N GLY A 226 7.41 3.31 -14.95
CA GLY A 226 6.28 2.79 -14.19
C GLY A 226 6.43 2.96 -12.69
N MET A 227 7.25 3.89 -12.18
CA MET A 227 7.25 4.25 -10.76
C MET A 227 6.31 5.40 -10.43
N ALA A 228 5.92 6.20 -11.44
CA ALA A 228 4.89 7.24 -11.35
C ALA A 228 5.03 8.17 -10.13
N GLY A 229 6.27 8.56 -9.78
CA GLY A 229 6.56 9.45 -8.65
C GLY A 229 6.86 8.74 -7.31
N ARG A 230 6.98 7.42 -7.29
CA ARG A 230 7.45 6.64 -6.13
C ARG A 230 8.92 6.27 -6.27
N TYR A 231 9.63 6.11 -5.16
CA TYR A 231 11.00 5.58 -5.16
C TYR A 231 10.97 4.05 -5.14
N ALA A 232 11.70 3.40 -6.05
CA ALA A 232 11.88 1.95 -6.03
C ALA A 232 12.87 1.55 -4.94
N TRP A 233 14.04 2.17 -4.97
CA TRP A 233 15.08 2.07 -3.97
C TRP A 233 15.66 3.47 -3.74
N LEU A 234 15.90 3.83 -2.49
CA LEU A 234 16.44 5.13 -2.10
C LEU A 234 17.50 4.93 -1.02
N GLN A 235 18.72 5.39 -1.28
CA GLN A 235 19.65 5.72 -0.21
C GLN A 235 19.44 7.19 0.14
N ASP A 236 18.77 7.42 1.26
CA ASP A 236 18.33 8.72 1.69
C ASP A 236 19.50 9.58 2.17
N THR A 237 19.30 10.89 2.27
CA THR A 237 20.34 11.84 2.66
C THR A 237 19.81 12.87 3.67
N HIS A 238 20.73 13.48 4.43
CA HIS A 238 20.39 14.61 5.30
C HIS A 238 19.75 15.78 4.53
N GLY A 239 20.20 16.04 3.30
CA GLY A 239 19.63 17.09 2.44
C GLY A 239 18.18 16.80 2.05
N GLN A 240 17.88 15.55 1.68
CA GLN A 240 16.53 15.09 1.37
C GLN A 240 15.61 15.16 2.61
N CYS A 241 16.12 14.78 3.79
CA CYS A 241 15.41 14.97 5.07
C CYS A 241 15.06 16.44 5.31
N LEU A 242 16.03 17.35 5.19
CA LEU A 242 15.79 18.79 5.35
C LEU A 242 14.79 19.33 4.31
N HIS A 243 14.93 18.92 3.05
CA HIS A 243 14.00 19.27 1.99
C HIS A 243 12.56 18.85 2.33
N GLY A 244 12.38 17.64 2.86
CA GLY A 244 11.10 17.14 3.35
C GLY A 244 10.51 18.01 4.47
N LEU A 245 11.33 18.40 5.45
CA LEU A 245 10.90 19.26 6.56
C LEU A 245 10.49 20.66 6.10
N LEU A 246 11.21 21.27 5.14
CA LEU A 246 10.86 22.57 4.56
C LEU A 246 9.56 22.50 3.75
N ARG A 247 9.31 21.39 3.05
CA ARG A 247 8.02 21.15 2.40
C ARG A 247 6.90 20.93 3.42
N LEU A 248 7.16 20.22 4.52
CA LEU A 248 6.20 20.08 5.62
C LEU A 248 5.82 21.43 6.23
N GLU A 249 6.79 22.33 6.47
CA GLU A 249 6.51 23.70 6.89
C GLU A 249 5.55 24.40 5.92
N SER A 250 5.81 24.27 4.62
CA SER A 250 4.96 24.82 3.56
C SER A 250 3.54 24.23 3.56
N VAL A 251 3.40 22.91 3.81
CA VAL A 251 2.11 22.23 3.97
C VAL A 251 1.34 22.78 5.17
N LEU A 252 1.99 22.86 6.34
CA LEU A 252 1.36 23.40 7.57
C LEU A 252 0.89 24.84 7.35
N ALA A 253 1.72 25.67 6.73
CA ALA A 253 1.40 27.05 6.41
C ALA A 253 0.21 27.18 5.43
N ALA A 254 0.22 26.43 4.33
CA ALA A 254 -0.85 26.44 3.32
C ALA A 254 -2.20 25.95 3.89
N ALA A 255 -2.16 24.97 4.78
CA ALA A 255 -3.33 24.48 5.49
C ALA A 255 -3.81 25.42 6.61
N GLY A 256 -2.99 26.38 7.04
CA GLY A 256 -3.26 27.21 8.21
C GLY A 256 -3.15 26.48 9.55
N THR A 257 -2.45 25.34 9.58
CA THR A 257 -2.25 24.53 10.80
C THR A 257 -1.04 25.05 11.56
N ARG A 258 -1.15 25.20 12.89
CA ARG A 258 -0.10 25.80 13.73
C ARG A 258 0.19 24.94 14.97
N PRO A 259 0.97 23.87 14.83
CA PRO A 259 1.45 23.11 15.97
C PRO A 259 2.25 24.01 16.93
N ARG A 260 2.21 23.69 18.22
CA ARG A 260 2.91 24.37 19.32
C ARG A 260 4.11 23.59 19.85
N SER A 261 4.26 22.33 19.43
CA SER A 261 5.36 21.43 19.81
C SER A 261 5.57 20.37 18.74
N VAL A 262 6.76 19.75 18.77
CA VAL A 262 7.04 18.49 18.08
C VAL A 262 7.08 17.37 19.12
N SER A 263 6.28 16.33 18.91
CA SER A 263 6.21 15.12 19.75
C SER A 263 7.15 14.05 19.19
N LEU A 264 8.14 13.66 19.99
CA LEU A 264 9.19 12.70 19.63
C LEU A 264 8.71 11.27 19.88
N LEU A 265 8.69 10.46 18.82
CA LEU A 265 8.51 9.01 18.90
C LEU A 265 9.75 8.32 19.51
N PRO A 266 9.65 7.07 19.97
CA PRO A 266 10.75 6.42 20.71
C PRO A 266 11.87 5.91 19.81
N ASP A 267 11.59 5.52 18.56
CA ASP A 267 12.60 4.97 17.66
C ASP A 267 13.64 6.02 17.26
N ARG A 268 14.88 5.58 17.09
CA ARG A 268 16.03 6.47 16.87
C ARG A 268 15.87 7.37 15.65
N GLY A 269 15.37 6.83 14.53
CA GLY A 269 15.22 7.58 13.29
C GLY A 269 14.21 8.72 13.42
N SER A 270 13.05 8.43 14.01
CA SER A 270 12.01 9.41 14.29
C SER A 270 12.45 10.44 15.34
N ARG A 271 13.28 10.06 16.33
CA ARG A 271 13.87 11.01 17.28
C ARG A 271 14.80 12.01 16.58
N ILE A 272 15.71 11.53 15.73
CA ILE A 272 16.62 12.39 14.95
C ILE A 272 15.81 13.38 14.12
N LEU A 273 14.85 12.88 13.33
CA LEU A 273 14.08 13.73 12.44
C LEU A 273 13.14 14.68 13.21
N GLY A 274 12.55 14.23 14.32
CA GLY A 274 11.72 15.07 15.19
C GLY A 274 12.48 16.21 15.84
N LEU A 275 13.74 15.99 16.25
CA LEU A 275 14.62 17.06 16.74
C LEU A 275 14.95 18.07 15.64
N ALA A 276 15.26 17.60 14.43
CA ALA A 276 15.51 18.48 13.29
C ALA A 276 14.25 19.30 12.93
N ALA A 277 13.06 18.66 12.93
CA ALA A 277 11.79 19.33 12.68
C ALA A 277 11.48 20.42 13.71
N ALA A 278 11.78 20.17 14.99
CA ALA A 278 11.61 21.14 16.06
C ALA A 278 12.47 22.39 15.83
N GLU A 279 13.73 22.21 15.40
CA GLU A 279 14.62 23.31 15.08
C GLU A 279 14.18 24.08 13.82
N VAL A 280 13.84 23.38 12.73
CA VAL A 280 13.36 24.00 11.48
C VAL A 280 12.10 24.84 11.71
N LEU A 281 11.14 24.34 12.50
CA LEU A 281 9.87 25.01 12.76
C LEU A 281 9.93 26.01 13.92
N GLY A 282 11.06 26.08 14.65
CA GLY A 282 11.20 26.90 15.86
C GLY A 282 10.24 26.50 16.99
N LEU A 283 9.98 25.20 17.15
CA LEU A 283 9.06 24.64 18.14
C LEU A 283 9.81 23.86 19.23
N PRO A 284 9.25 23.74 20.46
CA PRO A 284 9.80 22.85 21.47
C PRO A 284 9.62 21.38 21.08
N ALA A 285 10.66 20.57 21.31
CA ALA A 285 10.61 19.11 21.19
C ALA A 285 10.26 18.48 22.54
N GLU A 286 9.25 17.61 22.55
CA GLU A 286 8.69 17.00 23.75
C GLU A 286 8.48 15.50 23.51
N PRO A 287 8.63 14.61 24.51
CA PRO A 287 8.30 13.18 24.35
C PRO A 287 6.85 12.98 23.89
N PHE A 288 6.57 11.96 23.09
CA PHE A 288 5.20 11.65 22.64
C PHE A 288 4.25 11.39 23.82
N GLU A 289 3.06 11.97 23.73
CA GLU A 289 1.93 11.74 24.63
C GLU A 289 0.64 11.72 23.80
N ALA A 290 -0.13 10.62 23.87
CA ALA A 290 -1.31 10.39 23.01
C ALA A 290 -2.31 11.56 22.98
N GLY A 291 -2.59 12.13 24.16
CA GLY A 291 -3.59 13.19 24.31
C GLY A 291 -3.09 14.60 23.97
N ARG A 292 -1.85 14.77 23.51
CA ARG A 292 -1.29 16.10 23.25
C ARG A 292 -1.95 16.74 22.01
N GLN A 293 -2.59 17.87 22.26
CA GLN A 293 -3.20 18.71 21.23
C GLN A 293 -2.19 19.65 20.59
N ASP A 294 -2.51 20.14 19.39
CA ASP A 294 -1.70 21.10 18.64
C ASP A 294 -0.23 20.69 18.52
N THR A 295 0.06 19.43 18.22
CA THR A 295 1.43 18.92 18.11
C THR A 295 1.68 18.29 16.76
N LEU A 296 2.91 18.46 16.26
CA LEU A 296 3.40 17.68 15.14
C LEU A 296 4.05 16.41 15.69
N VAL A 297 3.61 15.23 15.27
CA VAL A 297 4.31 13.95 15.52
C VAL A 297 5.10 13.65 14.27
N VAL A 298 6.42 13.43 14.40
CA VAL A 298 7.31 13.18 13.27
C VAL A 298 7.88 11.78 13.37
N ALA A 299 7.61 10.98 12.34
CA ALA A 299 8.22 9.69 12.12
C ALA A 299 9.22 9.76 10.96
N TYR A 300 10.35 9.07 11.06
CA TYR A 300 11.16 8.79 9.87
C TYR A 300 10.46 7.72 9.02
N ASP A 301 10.16 6.58 9.65
CA ASP A 301 9.45 5.43 9.08
C ASP A 301 8.57 4.84 10.20
N LEU A 302 7.25 4.81 10.00
CA LEU A 302 6.32 4.30 11.01
C LEU A 302 6.44 2.79 11.24
N ASN A 303 6.97 2.04 10.27
CA ASN A 303 7.25 0.61 10.46
C ASN A 303 8.41 0.41 11.45
N ALA A 304 9.42 1.28 11.42
CA ALA A 304 10.49 1.25 12.42
C ALA A 304 9.97 1.57 13.83
N THR A 305 8.99 2.48 13.93
CA THR A 305 8.29 2.70 15.21
C THR A 305 7.55 1.43 15.65
N ALA A 306 6.90 0.70 14.74
CA ALA A 306 6.17 -0.53 15.05
C ALA A 306 7.06 -1.65 15.64
N ASP A 307 8.35 -1.67 15.25
CA ASP A 307 9.33 -2.65 15.72
C ASP A 307 9.86 -2.38 17.15
N GLU A 308 9.63 -1.17 17.69
CA GLU A 308 9.97 -0.84 19.08
C GLU A 308 9.04 -1.52 20.09
N GLU A 309 9.51 -1.78 21.31
CA GLU A 309 8.74 -2.49 22.34
C GLU A 309 7.37 -1.83 22.64
N GLN A 310 7.32 -0.50 22.62
CA GLN A 310 6.10 0.30 22.85
C GLN A 310 5.43 0.75 21.54
N GLY A 311 6.00 0.38 20.40
CA GLY A 311 5.59 0.78 19.06
C GLY A 311 4.12 0.52 18.75
N PRO A 312 3.64 -0.74 18.87
CA PRO A 312 2.26 -1.08 18.54
C PRO A 312 1.23 -0.30 19.35
N GLU A 313 1.49 -0.07 20.64
CA GLU A 313 0.60 0.73 21.50
C GLU A 313 0.58 2.21 21.06
N ILE A 314 1.73 2.78 20.70
CA ILE A 314 1.82 4.15 20.19
C ILE A 314 1.08 4.30 18.87
N LEU A 315 1.21 3.35 17.95
CA LEU A 315 0.50 3.39 16.67
C LEU A 315 -1.02 3.26 16.87
N ASP A 316 -1.49 2.40 17.77
CA ASP A 316 -2.91 2.33 18.16
C ASP A 316 -3.41 3.67 18.72
N GLN A 317 -2.63 4.31 19.60
CA GLN A 317 -2.94 5.64 20.14
C GLN A 317 -2.97 6.74 19.06
N LEU A 318 -2.21 6.58 17.98
CA LEU A 318 -2.20 7.49 16.82
C LEU A 318 -3.34 7.22 15.83
N PHE A 319 -4.07 6.09 15.92
CA PHE A 319 -5.14 5.77 14.99
C PHE A 319 -6.25 6.84 14.98
N HIS A 320 -6.64 7.32 16.16
CA HIS A 320 -7.59 8.41 16.30
C HIS A 320 -6.87 9.76 16.41
N ARG A 321 -7.37 10.75 15.68
CA ARG A 321 -6.77 12.09 15.69
C ARG A 321 -7.09 12.84 16.98
N THR A 322 -6.05 13.27 17.69
CA THR A 322 -6.16 14.30 18.72
C THR A 322 -6.32 15.68 18.08
N PRO A 323 -7.16 16.60 18.60
CA PRO A 323 -7.35 17.92 18.00
C PRO A 323 -6.04 18.69 17.79
N GLY A 324 -5.82 19.20 16.57
CA GLY A 324 -4.60 19.92 16.19
C GLY A 324 -3.34 19.05 16.08
N GLN A 325 -3.44 17.73 16.29
CA GLN A 325 -2.34 16.80 16.08
C GLN A 325 -2.18 16.48 14.60
N VAL A 326 -0.95 16.60 14.09
CA VAL A 326 -0.57 16.20 12.73
C VAL A 326 0.45 15.08 12.84
N LEU A 327 0.21 13.96 12.17
CA LEU A 327 1.19 12.88 12.01
C LEU A 327 1.89 13.05 10.66
N HIS A 328 3.21 13.30 10.69
CA HIS A 328 4.05 13.34 9.50
C HIS A 328 5.02 12.16 9.50
N GLU A 329 5.15 11.50 8.35
CA GLU A 329 6.14 10.46 8.10
C GLU A 329 7.07 10.88 6.97
N HIS A 330 8.38 10.71 7.11
CA HIS A 330 9.30 11.06 6.04
C HIS A 330 9.22 10.06 4.88
N ALA A 331 9.47 8.78 5.18
CA ALA A 331 9.64 7.73 4.18
C ALA A 331 8.60 6.63 4.39
N SER A 332 7.45 6.76 3.72
CA SER A 332 6.36 5.78 3.83
C SER A 332 6.52 4.65 2.80
N CYS A 333 6.51 3.40 3.26
CA CYS A 333 6.63 2.25 2.37
C CYS A 333 5.29 1.95 1.68
N TRP A 334 5.19 2.11 0.35
CA TRP A 334 3.92 1.88 -0.35
C TRP A 334 3.63 0.40 -0.63
N THR A 335 4.63 -0.48 -0.52
CA THR A 335 4.49 -1.94 -0.68
C THR A 335 4.28 -2.69 0.63
N ASP A 336 4.61 -2.05 1.75
CA ASP A 336 4.34 -2.52 3.11
C ASP A 336 3.93 -1.32 3.97
N PRO A 337 2.71 -0.80 3.75
CA PRO A 337 2.24 0.44 4.36
C PRO A 337 2.08 0.28 5.88
N PRO A 338 2.38 1.32 6.68
CA PRO A 338 2.29 1.25 8.14
C PRO A 338 0.87 1.05 8.64
N ASP A 339 0.73 0.57 9.88
CA ASP A 339 -0.57 0.26 10.49
C ASP A 339 -1.48 1.47 10.69
N VAL A 340 -0.90 2.68 10.71
CA VAL A 340 -1.62 3.94 10.65
C VAL A 340 -1.14 4.79 9.50
N THR A 341 -2.07 5.46 8.82
CA THR A 341 -1.76 6.34 7.70
C THR A 341 -1.42 7.75 8.19
N ALA A 342 -0.23 8.24 7.85
CA ALA A 342 0.18 9.60 8.18
C ALA A 342 -0.70 10.67 7.50
N ASP A 343 -0.86 11.83 8.15
CA ASP A 343 -1.59 12.98 7.62
C ASP A 343 -0.82 13.67 6.48
N SER A 344 0.50 13.55 6.51
CA SER A 344 1.43 13.99 5.48
C SER A 344 2.60 13.02 5.39
N VAL A 345 3.06 12.75 4.18
CA VAL A 345 4.30 12.00 3.95
C VAL A 345 5.27 12.84 3.12
N THR A 346 6.58 12.75 3.36
CA THR A 346 7.54 13.40 2.45
C THR A 346 7.60 12.64 1.13
N LEU A 347 7.84 11.33 1.17
CA LEU A 347 8.00 10.50 -0.03
C LEU A 347 7.40 9.11 0.16
N LEU A 348 7.14 8.44 -0.97
CA LEU A 348 6.76 7.03 -1.01
C LEU A 348 7.93 6.20 -1.55
N HIS A 349 8.28 5.12 -0.86
CA HIS A 349 9.34 4.21 -1.27
C HIS A 349 8.90 2.75 -1.24
N GLN A 350 9.63 1.89 -1.94
CA GLN A 350 9.54 0.44 -1.74
C GLN A 350 10.69 -0.08 -0.86
N SER A 351 11.88 0.52 -0.97
CA SER A 351 13.01 0.23 -0.10
C SER A 351 13.80 1.50 0.14
N VAL A 352 14.13 1.77 1.41
CA VAL A 352 14.90 2.95 1.81
C VAL A 352 16.04 2.55 2.73
N VAL A 353 17.17 3.24 2.63
CA VAL A 353 18.25 3.20 3.61
C VAL A 353 18.37 4.58 4.22
N ALA A 354 18.13 4.69 5.52
CA ALA A 354 18.18 5.96 6.24
C ALA A 354 19.59 6.57 6.22
N PRO A 355 19.72 7.92 6.32
CA PRO A 355 21.03 8.58 6.24
C PRO A 355 22.03 8.15 7.33
N TRP A 356 21.51 7.71 8.49
CA TRP A 356 22.27 7.22 9.63
C TRP A 356 22.40 5.68 9.68
N ALA A 357 21.80 4.96 8.73
CA ALA A 357 21.95 3.52 8.63
C ALA A 357 23.23 3.15 7.84
N ALA A 358 23.58 1.86 7.84
CA ALA A 358 24.68 1.33 7.05
C ALA A 358 24.34 1.35 5.55
N GLY A 359 24.56 2.50 4.91
CA GLY A 359 24.37 2.72 3.46
C GLY A 359 25.47 2.08 2.61
N LEU A 360 25.24 2.00 1.30
CA LEU A 360 26.29 1.59 0.36
C LEU A 360 27.26 2.75 0.14
N ARG A 361 28.56 2.45 0.18
CA ARG A 361 29.65 3.38 -0.08
C ARG A 361 30.56 2.82 -1.16
N GLN A 362 31.05 3.70 -2.03
CA GLN A 362 32.08 3.31 -2.98
C GLN A 362 33.43 3.20 -2.27
N ASP A 363 34.10 2.06 -2.41
CA ASP A 363 35.45 1.84 -1.88
C ASP A 363 36.52 2.49 -2.78
N ALA A 364 37.77 2.45 -2.33
CA ALA A 364 38.91 3.05 -3.05
C ALA A 364 39.23 2.36 -4.39
N ASP A 365 38.79 1.12 -4.57
CA ASP A 365 38.99 0.31 -5.78
C ASP A 365 37.77 0.41 -6.74
N GLY A 366 36.77 1.22 -6.39
CA GLY A 366 35.56 1.44 -7.17
C GLY A 366 34.48 0.38 -6.94
N GLY A 367 34.67 -0.56 -6.01
CA GLY A 367 33.67 -1.49 -5.51
C GLY A 367 32.64 -0.79 -4.61
N VAL A 368 31.59 -1.52 -4.26
CA VAL A 368 30.52 -1.02 -3.38
C VAL A 368 30.49 -1.89 -2.13
N GLU A 369 30.74 -1.28 -0.97
CA GLU A 369 30.72 -1.93 0.34
C GLU A 369 29.67 -1.28 1.25
N PRO A 370 29.09 -2.02 2.22
CA PRO A 370 28.32 -1.41 3.29
C PRO A 370 29.23 -0.49 4.13
N GLY A 371 28.80 0.74 4.34
CA GLY A 371 29.38 1.65 5.33
C GLY A 371 28.98 1.29 6.76
N GLU A 372 29.57 1.97 7.73
CA GLU A 372 29.17 1.86 9.14
C GLU A 372 27.97 2.77 9.42
N PRO A 373 27.03 2.34 10.31
CA PRO A 373 25.94 3.19 10.75
C PRO A 373 26.47 4.39 11.57
N ASP A 374 25.72 5.49 11.56
CA ASP A 374 26.05 6.68 12.34
C ASP A 374 25.56 6.55 13.79
N GLU A 375 26.49 6.24 14.69
CA GLU A 375 26.24 6.03 16.11
C GLU A 375 26.34 7.32 16.95
N ARG A 376 26.55 8.49 16.33
CA ARG A 376 26.59 9.77 17.06
C ARG A 376 25.26 10.03 17.80
N PRO A 377 25.25 10.83 18.88
CA PRO A 377 24.00 11.19 19.57
C PRO A 377 22.95 11.78 18.60
N GLU A 378 21.66 11.49 18.84
CA GLU A 378 20.57 11.87 17.92
C GLU A 378 20.54 13.38 17.64
N ALA A 379 20.85 14.20 18.65
CA ALA A 379 20.90 15.65 18.52
C ALA A 379 22.02 16.14 17.59
N GLU A 380 23.16 15.44 17.53
CA GLU A 380 24.25 15.79 16.60
C GLU A 380 23.89 15.45 15.16
N ILE A 381 23.20 14.32 14.94
CA ILE A 381 22.71 13.93 13.61
C ILE A 381 21.59 14.88 13.17
N ALA A 382 20.67 15.25 14.07
CA ALA A 382 19.63 16.23 13.80
C ALA A 382 20.21 17.58 13.37
N ALA A 383 21.24 18.08 14.05
CA ALA A 383 21.94 19.30 13.65
C ALA A 383 22.60 19.16 12.26
N ALA A 384 23.10 17.98 11.90
CA ALA A 384 23.64 17.72 10.57
C ALA A 384 22.53 17.72 9.48
N VAL A 385 21.31 17.29 9.80
CA VAL A 385 20.14 17.44 8.93
C VAL A 385 19.83 18.92 8.71
N VAL A 386 19.74 19.71 9.77
CA VAL A 386 19.43 21.15 9.69
C VAL A 386 20.49 21.93 8.89
N ALA A 387 21.76 21.51 8.98
CA ALA A 387 22.88 22.15 8.28
C ALA A 387 23.12 21.65 6.85
N ALA A 388 22.35 20.67 6.36
CA ALA A 388 22.54 20.08 5.04
C ALA A 388 22.11 21.03 3.90
N ASP A 389 22.50 20.69 2.66
CA ASP A 389 21.99 21.33 1.45
C ASP A 389 20.65 20.68 1.05
N PRO A 390 19.51 21.40 1.08
CA PRO A 390 18.20 20.86 0.74
C PRO A 390 17.89 20.93 -0.77
N THR A 391 18.88 21.25 -1.61
CA THR A 391 18.69 21.31 -3.06
C THR A 391 18.24 19.93 -3.57
N PRO A 392 17.06 19.82 -4.20
CA PRO A 392 16.56 18.56 -4.70
C PRO A 392 17.42 18.08 -5.87
N ASP A 393 17.52 16.76 -6.02
CA ASP A 393 18.15 16.15 -7.19
C ASP A 393 17.35 16.47 -8.47
N GLU A 394 18.07 16.75 -9.57
CA GLU A 394 17.45 17.06 -10.86
C GLU A 394 16.75 15.85 -11.50
N GLY A 395 17.07 14.63 -11.05
CA GLY A 395 16.43 13.40 -11.51
C GLY A 395 16.96 12.88 -12.84
N ASP A 396 16.11 12.08 -13.50
CA ASP A 396 16.37 11.55 -14.84
C ASP A 396 15.80 12.42 -15.97
N GLY A 397 15.18 13.56 -15.63
CA GLY A 397 14.54 14.49 -16.56
C GLY A 397 13.22 13.99 -17.16
N GLN A 398 12.70 12.83 -16.75
CA GLN A 398 11.43 12.27 -17.23
C GLN A 398 10.26 12.62 -16.31
N THR A 399 10.54 12.86 -15.03
CA THR A 399 9.52 13.19 -14.04
C THR A 399 8.99 14.62 -14.25
N PRO A 400 7.66 14.83 -14.23
CA PRO A 400 7.10 16.18 -14.20
C PRO A 400 7.66 17.00 -13.02
N ALA A 401 7.93 18.28 -13.26
CA ALA A 401 8.42 19.17 -12.21
C ALA A 401 7.47 19.20 -11.00
N ASP A 402 8.06 19.15 -9.78
CA ASP A 402 7.33 19.13 -8.52
C ASP A 402 7.63 20.34 -7.61
N PRO A 403 7.36 21.57 -8.09
CA PRO A 403 7.66 22.80 -7.36
C PRO A 403 6.79 22.91 -6.10
N VAL A 404 7.27 23.66 -5.10
CA VAL A 404 6.57 23.83 -3.82
C VAL A 404 5.21 24.50 -3.98
N GLU A 405 5.06 25.38 -4.97
CA GLU A 405 3.80 26.06 -5.30
C GLU A 405 2.70 25.07 -5.67
N ARG A 406 3.04 24.01 -6.41
CA ARG A 406 2.08 22.96 -6.76
C ARG A 406 1.61 22.20 -5.52
N LEU A 407 2.49 21.98 -4.56
CA LEU A 407 2.16 21.36 -3.28
C LEU A 407 1.26 22.29 -2.44
N THR A 408 1.62 23.56 -2.29
CA THR A 408 0.87 24.51 -1.45
C THR A 408 -0.48 24.88 -2.04
N ASP A 409 -0.61 24.98 -3.37
CA ASP A 409 -1.88 25.17 -4.07
C ASP A 409 -2.82 23.98 -3.82
N PHE A 410 -2.30 22.76 -3.94
CA PHE A 410 -3.05 21.55 -3.65
C PHE A 410 -3.54 21.53 -2.19
N VAL A 411 -2.64 21.76 -1.24
CA VAL A 411 -2.97 21.78 0.20
C VAL A 411 -4.01 22.85 0.51
N SER A 412 -3.85 24.05 -0.04
CA SER A 412 -4.81 25.15 0.14
C SER A 412 -6.21 24.78 -0.36
N ALA A 413 -6.30 24.05 -1.47
CA ALA A 413 -7.57 23.61 -2.04
C ALA A 413 -8.27 22.53 -1.21
N VAL A 414 -7.51 21.65 -0.54
CA VAL A 414 -8.04 20.51 0.22
C VAL A 414 -8.06 20.70 1.74
N ARG A 415 -7.57 21.83 2.25
CA ARG A 415 -7.40 22.10 3.69
C ARG A 415 -8.65 21.86 4.53
N ASP A 416 -9.84 22.17 3.99
CA ASP A 416 -11.08 22.08 4.75
C ASP A 416 -11.43 20.61 5.07
N THR A 417 -10.99 19.67 4.25
CA THR A 417 -11.20 18.23 4.40
C THR A 417 -9.97 17.48 4.90
N TRP A 418 -8.84 18.16 5.07
CA TRP A 418 -7.63 17.59 5.65
C TRP A 418 -7.80 17.42 7.17
N LEU A 419 -7.09 16.44 7.75
CA LEU A 419 -7.16 16.07 9.19
C LEU A 419 -8.56 15.62 9.68
N ARG A 420 -9.37 15.01 8.80
CA ARG A 420 -10.69 14.45 9.16
C ARG A 420 -10.68 12.91 9.16
N GLY A 421 -11.44 12.32 10.07
CA GLY A 421 -11.61 10.86 10.20
C GLY A 421 -10.52 10.20 11.06
N ASP A 422 -10.39 8.89 10.91
CA ASP A 422 -9.32 8.06 11.48
C ASP A 422 -8.09 7.95 10.55
N ARG A 423 -6.99 7.39 11.06
CA ARG A 423 -5.76 7.10 10.32
C ARG A 423 -5.70 5.63 9.88
N ALA A 424 -6.82 5.07 9.43
CA ALA A 424 -6.86 3.66 9.03
C ALA A 424 -5.82 3.31 7.96
N ARG A 425 -5.19 2.14 8.11
CA ARG A 425 -4.18 1.59 7.18
C ARG A 425 -4.65 1.62 5.73
N LEU A 426 -3.79 2.11 4.84
CA LEU A 426 -4.01 2.08 3.40
C LEU A 426 -3.44 0.79 2.81
N LEU A 427 -4.29 -0.20 2.50
CA LEU A 427 -3.87 -1.51 1.99
C LEU A 427 -3.67 -1.58 0.46
N SER A 428 -3.94 -0.50 -0.27
CA SER A 428 -3.87 -0.46 -1.74
C SER A 428 -2.99 0.69 -2.22
N SER A 429 -2.24 0.46 -3.30
CA SER A 429 -1.49 1.50 -4.01
C SER A 429 -2.39 2.43 -4.84
N GLY A 430 -3.66 2.07 -5.01
CA GLY A 430 -4.65 2.88 -5.70
C GLY A 430 -4.55 2.85 -7.23
N PRO A 431 -5.17 3.83 -7.91
CA PRO A 431 -5.28 3.85 -9.37
C PRO A 431 -3.97 4.16 -10.11
N VAL A 432 -2.99 4.73 -9.42
CA VAL A 432 -1.69 5.07 -10.00
C VAL A 432 -0.80 3.85 -9.93
N ALA A 433 -0.73 3.12 -11.06
CA ALA A 433 0.06 1.91 -11.18
C ALA A 433 1.53 2.14 -10.81
N SER A 434 2.14 1.16 -10.16
CA SER A 434 3.58 1.16 -9.96
C SER A 434 4.19 -0.22 -10.03
N SER A 435 5.38 -0.28 -10.62
CA SER A 435 6.22 -1.46 -10.66
C SER A 435 6.64 -1.82 -9.23
N ARG A 436 6.39 -3.06 -8.82
CA ARG A 436 6.89 -3.63 -7.57
C ARG A 436 8.05 -4.56 -7.90
N PHE A 437 9.22 -4.28 -7.33
CA PHE A 437 10.41 -5.12 -7.50
C PHE A 437 10.45 -6.17 -6.39
N LEU A 438 10.41 -7.46 -6.75
CA LEU A 438 10.41 -8.57 -5.77
C LEU A 438 11.81 -9.09 -5.47
#